data_AF-A0A7L0SF66-F1
#
_entry.id   AF-A0A7L0SF66-F1
#
_cell.length_a   1.000
_cell.length_b   1.000
_cell.length_c   1.000
_cell.angle_alpha   90.00
_cell.angle_beta   90.00
_cell.angle_gamma   90.00
#
_symmetry.space_group_name_H-M   'P 1'
#
loop_
_entity.id
_entity.type
_entity.pdbx_description
1 polymer ?
#
loop_
_entity_poly.entity_id
_entity_poly.type
_entity_poly.pdbx_seq_one_letter_code
_entity_poly.pdbx_strand_id
1 'polypeptide(L)'
;PTRPEPPSLEQILADVQGTHPADPVFLLPAEPPRDHGPSPAPPGPCTLPGPAAEERERLYGQSRSYVEMNQRLQESRERLRERREELRRAGAALERGIAEMRQKAC
;
A
#
# COMPACT_ATOMS: atom_id res chain seq x y z
N PRO A 1 30.40 14.13 -40.72
CA PRO A 1 31.33 13.60 -39.70
C PRO A 1 30.85 12.21 -39.29
N THR A 2 31.71 11.20 -39.39
CA THR A 2 31.38 9.81 -39.05
C THR A 2 31.52 9.60 -37.54
N ARG A 3 30.64 8.79 -36.96
CA ARG A 3 30.68 8.45 -35.52
C ARG A 3 31.94 7.62 -35.22
N PRO A 4 32.70 7.91 -34.15
CA PRO A 4 33.85 7.10 -33.76
C PRO A 4 33.44 5.68 -33.37
N GLU A 5 34.37 4.74 -33.54
CA GLU A 5 34.19 3.37 -33.07
C GLU A 5 34.06 3.33 -31.55
N PRO A 6 33.23 2.41 -31.01
CA PRO A 6 33.09 2.25 -29.56
C PRO A 6 34.40 1.72 -28.95
N PRO A 7 34.69 2.06 -27.68
CA PRO A 7 35.90 1.60 -27.00
C PRO A 7 35.92 0.09 -26.80
N SER A 8 37.12 -0.47 -26.65
CA SER A 8 37.30 -1.89 -26.33
C SER A 8 37.04 -2.16 -24.85
N LEU A 9 36.71 -3.43 -24.52
CA LEU A 9 36.50 -3.86 -23.14
C LEU A 9 37.73 -3.59 -22.25
N GLU A 10 38.93 -3.78 -22.79
CA GLU A 10 40.19 -3.56 -22.08
C GLU A 10 40.37 -2.09 -21.68
N GLN A 11 40.01 -1.17 -22.57
CA GLN A 11 40.05 0.27 -22.30
C GLN A 11 39.07 0.65 -21.19
N ILE A 12 37.88 0.06 -21.20
CA ILE A 12 36.88 0.30 -20.15
C ILE A 12 37.38 -0.20 -18.80
N LEU A 13 37.97 -1.40 -18.74
CA LEU A 13 38.49 -1.96 -17.50
C LEU A 13 39.68 -1.16 -16.95
N ALA A 14 40.57 -0.69 -17.83
CA ALA A 14 41.70 0.16 -17.43
C ALA A 14 41.23 1.50 -16.84
N ASP A 15 40.20 2.11 -17.43
CA ASP A 15 39.60 3.35 -16.93
C ASP A 15 38.99 3.16 -15.53
N VAL A 16 38.21 2.08 -15.36
CA VAL A 16 37.60 1.71 -14.07
C VAL A 16 38.67 1.43 -12.99
N GLN A 17 39.75 0.74 -13.34
CA GLN A 17 40.82 0.39 -12.40
C GLN A 17 41.76 1.56 -12.08
N GLY A 18 41.94 2.48 -13.02
CA GLY A 18 42.73 3.70 -12.85
C GLY A 18 41.99 4.79 -12.09
N THR A 19 40.70 4.62 -11.83
CA THR A 19 39.89 5.60 -11.14
C THR A 19 40.27 5.72 -9.66
N HIS A 20 40.35 6.95 -9.15
CA HIS A 20 40.71 7.21 -7.76
C HIS A 20 39.65 6.62 -6.81
N PRO A 21 40.03 5.99 -5.67
CA PRO A 21 39.07 5.38 -4.75
C PRO A 21 38.10 6.38 -4.08
N ALA A 22 38.38 7.68 -4.16
CA ALA A 22 37.48 8.75 -3.74
C ALA A 22 36.70 9.37 -4.90
N ASP A 23 36.62 8.70 -6.05
CA ASP A 23 35.83 9.18 -7.18
C ASP A 23 34.33 9.09 -6.83
N PRO A 24 33.58 10.18 -7.03
CA PRO A 24 32.14 10.25 -6.71
C PRO A 24 31.27 9.19 -7.41
N VAL A 25 31.70 8.62 -8.54
CA VAL A 25 31.04 7.48 -9.21
C VAL A 25 31.08 6.21 -8.36
N PHE A 26 32.14 6.03 -7.58
CA PHE A 26 32.32 4.88 -6.68
C PHE A 26 31.90 5.17 -5.24
N LEU A 27 31.76 6.44 -4.88
CA LEU A 27 31.19 6.90 -3.61
C LEU A 27 29.67 7.03 -3.63
N LEU A 28 28.97 6.31 -4.51
CA LEU A 28 27.51 6.32 -4.57
C LEU A 28 26.94 6.01 -3.16
N PRO A 29 26.22 6.96 -2.54
CA PRO A 29 25.38 6.63 -1.40
C PRO A 29 24.33 5.64 -1.88
N ALA A 30 23.95 4.67 -1.05
CA ALA A 30 22.81 3.81 -1.32
C ALA A 30 21.62 4.67 -1.81
N GLU A 31 21.11 4.37 -3.00
CA GLU A 31 20.05 5.14 -3.68
C GLU A 31 18.96 5.59 -2.70
N PRO A 32 18.72 6.90 -2.51
CA PRO A 32 17.48 7.36 -1.90
C PRO A 32 16.34 7.21 -2.93
N PRO A 33 15.11 6.87 -2.51
CA PRO A 33 13.98 6.77 -3.41
C PRO A 33 13.77 8.10 -4.16
N ARG A 34 13.86 8.04 -5.48
CA ARG A 34 13.60 9.18 -6.36
C ARG A 34 12.12 9.53 -6.28
N ASP A 35 11.81 10.76 -5.86
CA ASP A 35 10.74 11.58 -6.42
C ASP A 35 10.83 13.04 -5.91
N HIS A 36 11.27 13.92 -6.82
CA HIS A 36 10.98 15.36 -6.97
C HIS A 36 11.37 16.40 -5.88
N GLY A 37 12.37 17.24 -6.19
CA GLY A 37 12.60 18.57 -5.57
C GLY A 37 14.08 18.96 -5.37
N PRO A 38 14.49 20.25 -5.38
CA PRO A 38 15.90 20.63 -5.38
C PRO A 38 16.52 20.47 -3.99
N SER A 39 17.37 19.44 -3.86
CA SER A 39 18.45 19.23 -2.87
C SER A 39 18.10 19.24 -1.37
N PRO A 40 18.40 18.14 -0.66
CA PRO A 40 18.85 18.21 0.71
C PRO A 40 20.29 17.70 0.84
N ALA A 41 21.08 18.42 1.64
CA ALA A 41 22.39 18.01 2.15
C ALA A 41 22.36 16.60 2.78
N PRO A 42 23.52 15.91 2.97
CA PRO A 42 23.54 14.55 3.50
C PRO A 42 22.89 14.50 4.89
N PRO A 43 22.15 13.42 5.21
CA PRO A 43 21.52 13.29 6.51
C PRO A 43 22.62 13.08 7.55
N GLY A 44 22.81 14.08 8.40
CA GLY A 44 23.40 13.84 9.71
C GLY A 44 22.51 12.90 10.53
N PRO A 45 22.98 12.36 11.66
CA PRO A 45 22.27 11.37 12.48
C PRO A 45 20.89 11.80 13.03
N CYS A 46 20.42 13.01 12.71
CA CYS A 46 19.17 13.60 13.17
C CYS A 46 18.52 14.42 12.05
N THR A 47 18.06 13.77 10.97
CA THR A 47 17.18 14.47 10.01
C THR A 47 15.75 14.26 10.46
N LEU A 48 15.20 15.23 11.20
CA LEU A 48 13.78 15.29 11.51
C LEU A 48 12.99 15.24 10.19
N PRO A 49 11.90 14.45 10.09
CA PRO A 49 11.10 14.41 8.89
C PRO A 49 10.62 15.82 8.55
N GLY A 50 10.90 16.27 7.31
CA GLY A 50 10.40 17.56 6.85
C GLY A 50 8.87 17.59 6.79
N PRO A 51 8.24 18.78 6.73
CA PRO A 51 6.78 18.92 6.79
C PRO A 51 6.04 18.13 5.69
N ALA A 52 6.66 17.94 4.53
CA ALA A 52 6.10 17.11 3.45
C ALA A 52 6.09 15.60 3.78
N ALA A 53 7.07 15.12 4.55
CA ALA A 53 7.13 13.73 4.99
C ALA A 53 6.07 13.47 6.09
N GLU A 54 5.89 14.40 7.02
CA GLU A 54 4.85 14.34 8.05
C GLU A 54 3.44 14.34 7.44
N GLU A 55 3.20 15.16 6.41
CA GLU A 55 1.94 15.17 5.69
C GLU A 55 1.66 13.85 4.95
N ARG A 56 2.68 13.26 4.32
CA ARG A 56 2.55 11.95 3.66
C ARG A 56 2.20 10.85 4.67
N GLU A 57 2.86 10.83 5.82
CA GLU A 57 2.55 9.87 6.89
C GLU A 57 1.13 10.06 7.43
N ARG A 58 0.69 11.31 7.61
CA ARG A 58 -0.69 11.62 8.03
C ARG A 58 -1.72 11.08 7.05
N LEU A 59 -1.51 11.32 5.75
CA LEU A 59 -2.41 10.83 4.69
C LEU A 59 -2.41 9.31 4.60
N TYR A 60 -1.25 8.68 4.75
CA TYR A 60 -1.14 7.22 4.80
C TYR A 60 -1.91 6.63 5.98
N GLY A 61 -1.75 7.20 7.18
CA GLY A 61 -2.51 6.81 8.36
C GLY A 61 -4.02 6.97 8.18
N GLN A 62 -4.46 8.08 7.56
CA GLN A 62 -5.87 8.30 7.25
C GLN A 62 -6.41 7.27 6.25
N SER A 63 -5.66 6.98 5.19
CA SER A 63 -6.02 5.96 4.20
C SER A 63 -6.16 4.58 4.84
N ARG A 64 -5.21 4.18 5.68
CA ARG A 64 -5.27 2.91 6.42
C ARG A 64 -6.48 2.82 7.33
N SER A 65 -6.74 3.87 8.12
CA SER A 65 -7.89 3.93 9.03
C SER A 65 -9.21 3.81 8.27
N TYR A 66 -9.32 4.47 7.11
CA TYR A 66 -10.49 4.35 6.24
C TYR A 66 -10.69 2.92 5.73
N VAL A 67 -9.63 2.27 5.24
CA VAL A 67 -9.71 0.88 4.73
C VAL A 67 -10.13 -0.08 5.85
N GLU A 68 -9.55 0.04 7.03
CA GLU A 68 -9.89 -0.78 8.19
C GLU A 68 -11.36 -0.60 8.59
N MET A 69 -11.84 0.65 8.66
CA MET A 69 -13.24 0.94 8.98
C MET A 69 -14.19 0.34 7.93
N ASN A 70 -13.85 0.43 6.65
CA ASN A 70 -14.66 -0.15 5.58
C ASN A 70 -14.74 -1.68 5.68
N GLN A 71 -13.62 -2.35 6.01
CA GLN A 71 -13.63 -3.80 6.23
C GLN A 71 -14.57 -4.18 7.37
N ARG A 72 -14.51 -3.47 8.51
CA ARG A 72 -15.41 -3.68 9.65
C ARG A 72 -16.88 -3.45 9.28
N LEU A 73 -17.17 -2.44 8.47
CA LEU A 73 -18.52 -2.18 7.97
C LEU A 73 -19.02 -3.30 7.06
N GLN A 74 -18.17 -3.83 6.17
CA GLN A 74 -18.51 -4.95 5.31
C GLN A 74 -18.83 -6.21 6.13
N GLU A 75 -17.99 -6.55 7.10
CA GLU A 75 -18.26 -7.68 8.01
C GLU A 75 -19.58 -7.52 8.76
N SER A 76 -19.85 -6.33 9.30
CA SER A 76 -21.11 -6.03 9.99
C SER A 76 -22.31 -6.19 9.06
N ARG A 77 -22.19 -5.74 7.81
CA ARG A 77 -23.25 -5.86 6.79
C ARG A 77 -23.55 -7.31 6.45
N GLU A 78 -22.53 -8.15 6.28
CA GLU A 78 -22.74 -9.57 5.99
C GLU A 78 -23.39 -10.29 7.20
N ARG A 79 -22.93 -10.02 8.42
CA ARG A 79 -23.56 -10.57 9.64
C ARG A 79 -25.03 -10.16 9.77
N LEU A 80 -25.35 -8.91 9.43
CA LEU A 80 -26.73 -8.42 9.45
C LEU A 80 -27.59 -9.11 8.39
N ARG A 81 -27.03 -9.34 7.19
CA ARG A 81 -27.69 -10.06 6.10
C ARG A 81 -28.01 -11.50 6.52
N GLU A 82 -27.07 -12.20 7.13
CA GLU A 82 -27.26 -13.56 7.65
C GLU A 82 -28.41 -13.63 8.67
N ARG A 83 -28.38 -12.75 9.67
CA ARG A 83 -29.44 -12.66 10.70
C ARG A 83 -30.80 -12.36 10.10
N ARG A 84 -30.86 -11.49 9.08
CA ARG A 84 -32.11 -11.18 8.37
C ARG A 84 -32.67 -12.42 7.67
N GLU A 85 -31.85 -13.21 7.00
CA GLU A 85 -32.30 -14.43 6.33
C GLU A 85 -32.72 -15.52 7.33
N GLU A 86 -32.05 -15.61 8.48
CA GLU A 86 -32.49 -16.47 9.59
C GLU A 86 -33.88 -16.08 10.10
N LEU A 87 -34.07 -14.79 10.42
CA LEU A 87 -35.38 -14.28 10.85
C LEU A 87 -36.46 -14.49 9.79
N ARG A 88 -36.14 -14.31 8.51
CA ARG A 88 -37.08 -14.56 7.41
C ARG A 88 -37.52 -16.02 7.35
N ARG A 89 -36.58 -16.96 7.51
CA ARG A 89 -36.88 -18.40 7.56
C ARG A 89 -37.70 -18.78 8.78
N ALA A 90 -37.35 -18.25 9.96
CA ALA A 90 -38.09 -18.47 11.20
C ALA A 90 -39.53 -17.93 11.10
N GLY A 91 -39.71 -16.72 10.55
CA GLY A 91 -41.02 -16.14 10.29
C GLY A 91 -41.88 -17.00 9.38
N ALA A 92 -41.33 -17.44 8.24
CA ALA A 92 -42.05 -18.32 7.33
C ALA A 92 -42.43 -19.68 7.97
N ALA A 93 -41.58 -20.22 8.84
CA ALA A 93 -41.89 -21.45 9.58
C ALA A 93 -43.03 -21.23 10.58
N LEU A 94 -43.02 -20.09 11.29
CA LEU A 94 -44.08 -19.71 12.22
C LEU A 94 -45.42 -19.54 11.50
N GLU A 95 -45.44 -18.85 10.34
CA GLU A 95 -46.65 -18.67 9.53
C GLU A 95 -47.25 -20.02 9.10
N ARG A 96 -46.42 -20.97 8.66
CA ARG A 96 -46.87 -22.33 8.34
C ARG A 96 -47.47 -23.03 9.56
N GLY A 97 -46.81 -22.95 10.72
CA GLY A 97 -47.31 -23.52 11.97
C GLY A 97 -48.67 -22.92 12.38
N ILE A 98 -48.84 -21.61 12.23
CA ILE A 98 -50.12 -20.94 12.50
C ILE A 98 -51.21 -21.43 11.54
N ALA A 99 -50.90 -21.55 10.24
CA ALA A 99 -51.86 -22.04 9.24
C ALA A 99 -52.31 -23.47 9.55
N GLU A 100 -51.38 -24.37 9.90
CA GLU A 100 -51.70 -25.74 10.29
C GLU A 100 -52.56 -25.80 11.56
N MET A 101 -52.25 -24.99 12.58
CA MET A 101 -53.07 -24.93 13.79
C MET A 101 -54.48 -24.43 13.49
N ARG A 102 -54.63 -23.42 12.62
CA ARG A 102 -55.95 -22.94 12.18
C ARG A 102 -56.74 -24.03 11.46
N GLN A 103 -56.10 -24.79 10.58
CA GLN A 103 -56.76 -25.92 9.90
C GLN A 103 -57.21 -27.02 10.86
N LYS A 104 -56.41 -27.33 11.89
CA LYS A 104 -56.76 -28.34 12.90
C LYS A 104 -57.81 -27.89 13.90
N ALA A 105 -58.01 -26.58 14.04
CA ALA A 105 -58.98 -25.97 14.95
C ALA A 105 -60.33 -25.67 14.28
N CYS A 106 -60.41 -25.77 12.95
CA CYS A 106 -61.65 -25.78 12.18
C CYS A 106 -62.13 -27.22 11.95
#